data_AF-Q9XV53-F1
#
_entry.id   AF-Q9XV53-F1
#
_cell.length_a   1.000
_cell.length_b   1.000
_cell.length_c   1.000
_cell.angle_alpha   90.00
_cell.angle_beta   90.00
_cell.angle_gamma   90.00
#
_symmetry.space_group_name_H-M   'P 1'
#
loop_
_entity.id
_entity.type
_entity.pdbx_description
1 polymer ?
#
loop_
_entity_poly.entity_id
_entity_poly.type
_entity_poly.pdbx_seq_one_letter_code
_entity_poly.pdbx_strand_id
1 'polypeptide(L)'
;MRKLYFLFCFTVLLAAQKGPSYKFGVIDGEPIDLINSTSVQVKDFDECVEKCEEDLNCILAYQKSDSEPCQLFPWNTISGVKGNESGGVGQVAFRVYTDQPACELNLPRLLNGKKYPIHENNTREYLWTIDTSEEGWKISYIRTTLDDNLRCGNWSFFRPYVDGCDANCSVTMVQDYAKPGPETVKPRDAQISNWDECMHMCYEEEECQIAYLDSDAKKCVWYSSDDGLTFMNKSSADSGKRLVIKMKVDETTCLFTTPQLLDSFKFGTQSTEPSTTEISTTEGTPKQSCKDTNARFIPAVEGCYKMVRVIPKDLVLSSDITNNEAQEQCLEIGGDGLMTVATNDTLNYFLKGDYLEDIKMTPRFHVGIIKKDDTWTWRLPQLKIDQSPIPWSLNTRKVADTEKCGYVQLPSDPLGFRPCVEPVDCDDPMYMNGYICHFPKIADSPDQPTATTTEMSVPKQSCKDADARFIPGVQRCYKMVFTKDKTDPTINAFTSHEEAAGNCTSIGGNGLMTVATNDSMKLFKTGILEKWHDFWWVGLIKKDSNWTWMLPELVTDNTPIPWARDQKFNEGDDCGYVQLVPDRMQIKDEVQPFSCKVPRPLKGYICHFVQ
;
A
#
# COMPACT_ATOMS: atom_id res chain seq x y z
N MET A 1 52.27 -42.32 -3.60
CA MET A 1 50.95 -42.94 -3.31
C MET A 1 49.89 -41.93 -3.72
N ARG A 2 49.13 -42.21 -4.81
CA ARG A 2 47.65 -42.44 -4.81
C ARG A 2 46.87 -41.17 -4.37
N LYS A 3 46.01 -40.52 -5.16
CA LYS A 3 45.12 -41.00 -6.23
C LYS A 3 44.84 -39.93 -7.29
N LEU A 4 44.80 -40.41 -8.53
CA LEU A 4 44.21 -39.85 -9.74
C LEU A 4 42.68 -40.01 -9.67
N TYR A 5 41.90 -39.02 -10.14
CA TYR A 5 40.55 -39.24 -10.67
C TYR A 5 40.44 -38.55 -12.03
N PHE A 6 40.37 -39.41 -13.06
CA PHE A 6 39.93 -39.15 -14.42
C PHE A 6 38.44 -38.74 -14.42
N LEU A 7 38.03 -37.85 -15.33
CA LEU A 7 36.97 -38.11 -16.33
C LEU A 7 36.93 -36.96 -17.36
N PHE A 8 37.48 -37.22 -18.56
CA PHE A 8 36.75 -37.30 -19.84
C PHE A 8 36.30 -35.95 -20.45
N CYS A 9 37.27 -35.26 -21.04
CA CYS A 9 37.02 -34.25 -22.08
C CYS A 9 37.16 -34.96 -23.43
N PHE A 10 36.05 -35.46 -23.99
CA PHE A 10 36.04 -36.03 -25.35
C PHE A 10 35.71 -34.92 -26.35
N THR A 11 36.69 -34.67 -27.20
CA THR A 11 36.64 -33.79 -28.36
C THR A 11 35.53 -34.18 -29.33
N VAL A 12 34.62 -33.25 -29.62
CA VAL A 12 34.04 -33.08 -30.95
C VAL A 12 34.27 -31.62 -31.35
N LEU A 13 35.28 -31.43 -32.21
CA LEU A 13 35.45 -30.22 -32.99
C LEU A 13 34.27 -30.07 -33.96
N LEU A 14 33.28 -29.27 -33.59
CA LEU A 14 32.50 -28.48 -34.52
C LEU A 14 32.49 -27.07 -33.94
N ALA A 15 33.32 -26.20 -34.51
CA ALA A 15 33.31 -24.77 -34.27
C ALA A 15 32.00 -24.19 -34.85
N ALA A 16 30.88 -24.48 -34.20
CA ALA A 16 29.67 -23.70 -34.37
C ALA A 16 29.97 -22.34 -33.74
N GLN A 17 29.98 -21.32 -34.58
CA GLN A 17 30.14 -19.92 -34.20
C GLN A 17 28.96 -19.54 -33.29
N LYS A 18 29.03 -19.91 -32.00
CA LYS A 18 27.97 -19.69 -31.03
C LYS A 18 27.95 -18.20 -30.73
N GLY A 19 26.95 -17.52 -31.31
CA GLY A 19 26.61 -16.16 -30.94
C GLY A 19 26.28 -16.04 -29.44
N PRO A 20 25.94 -14.83 -28.97
CA PRO A 20 25.51 -14.66 -27.61
C PRO A 20 24.34 -15.60 -27.28
N SER A 21 24.34 -16.11 -26.06
CA SER A 21 23.28 -16.97 -25.52
C SER A 21 22.96 -16.54 -24.10
N TYR A 22 21.81 -16.95 -23.59
CA TYR A 22 21.53 -16.86 -22.16
C TYR A 22 22.47 -17.76 -21.36
N LYS A 23 22.92 -17.24 -20.23
CA LYS A 23 23.76 -17.90 -19.22
C LYS A 23 23.39 -17.32 -17.86
N PHE A 24 23.77 -18.00 -16.77
CA PHE A 24 23.55 -17.49 -15.42
C PHE A 24 24.87 -17.11 -14.75
N GLY A 25 24.92 -15.89 -14.25
CA GLY A 25 26.01 -15.40 -13.42
C GLY A 25 25.65 -15.53 -11.95
N VAL A 26 26.35 -16.41 -11.22
CA VAL A 26 26.11 -16.69 -9.81
C VAL A 26 26.99 -15.82 -8.92
N ILE A 27 26.37 -15.22 -7.90
CA ILE A 27 27.02 -14.39 -6.88
C ILE A 27 26.43 -14.70 -5.50
N ASP A 28 27.14 -14.30 -4.45
CA ASP A 28 26.59 -14.29 -3.09
C ASP A 28 25.79 -13.00 -2.86
N GLY A 29 24.57 -13.13 -2.35
CA GLY A 29 23.69 -12.00 -2.09
C GLY A 29 22.27 -12.42 -1.77
N GLU A 30 21.40 -11.42 -1.62
CA GLU A 30 19.99 -11.60 -1.28
C GLU A 30 19.13 -10.54 -1.98
N PRO A 31 18.02 -10.90 -2.63
CA PRO A 31 17.08 -9.92 -3.16
C PRO A 31 16.64 -8.93 -2.08
N ILE A 32 16.46 -7.66 -2.42
CA ILE A 32 16.04 -6.64 -1.44
C ILE A 32 14.66 -6.92 -0.80
N ASP A 33 13.82 -7.68 -1.51
CA ASP A 33 12.52 -8.18 -1.06
C ASP A 33 12.18 -9.47 -1.82
N LEU A 34 11.28 -10.27 -1.28
CA LEU A 34 10.81 -11.53 -1.89
C LEU A 34 9.37 -11.45 -2.40
N ILE A 35 8.76 -10.26 -2.42
CA ILE A 35 7.29 -10.09 -2.52
C ILE A 35 6.74 -10.61 -3.85
N ASN A 36 7.49 -10.45 -4.94
CA ASN A 36 7.06 -10.79 -6.30
C ASN A 36 7.77 -12.01 -6.88
N SER A 37 8.31 -12.87 -6.00
CA SER A 37 8.93 -14.11 -6.39
C SER A 37 7.94 -15.27 -6.44
N THR A 38 8.23 -16.27 -7.26
CA THR A 38 7.57 -17.58 -7.22
C THR A 38 8.43 -18.54 -6.42
N SER A 39 7.86 -19.11 -5.36
CA SER A 39 8.55 -20.06 -4.49
C SER A 39 8.42 -21.48 -5.03
N VAL A 40 9.55 -22.17 -5.25
CA VAL A 40 9.60 -23.55 -5.74
C VAL A 40 10.50 -24.42 -4.84
N GLN A 41 10.08 -25.66 -4.62
CA GLN A 41 10.87 -26.64 -3.88
C GLN A 41 11.88 -27.29 -4.82
N VAL A 42 13.15 -27.25 -4.45
CA VAL A 42 14.27 -27.81 -5.21
C VAL A 42 15.26 -28.48 -4.26
N LYS A 43 16.08 -29.39 -4.77
CA LYS A 43 17.08 -30.13 -3.99
C LYS A 43 18.29 -29.27 -3.63
N ASP A 44 18.70 -28.38 -4.53
CA ASP A 44 19.90 -27.56 -4.43
C ASP A 44 19.79 -26.33 -5.36
N PHE A 45 20.78 -25.44 -5.25
CA PHE A 45 20.79 -24.20 -6.02
C PHE A 45 20.95 -24.41 -7.52
N ASP A 46 21.62 -25.49 -7.95
CA ASP A 46 21.74 -25.81 -9.37
C ASP A 46 20.35 -26.09 -9.97
N GLU A 47 19.52 -26.89 -9.29
CA GLU A 47 18.12 -27.10 -9.68
C GLU A 47 17.29 -25.81 -9.62
N CYS A 48 17.58 -24.90 -8.68
CA CYS A 48 16.95 -23.57 -8.64
C CYS A 48 17.22 -22.76 -9.92
N VAL A 49 18.47 -22.77 -10.40
CA VAL A 49 18.87 -22.09 -11.63
C VAL A 49 18.25 -22.75 -12.86
N GLU A 50 18.21 -24.09 -12.93
CA GLU A 50 17.55 -24.83 -14.01
C GLU A 50 16.07 -24.45 -14.12
N LYS A 51 15.36 -24.34 -12.99
CA LYS A 51 13.95 -23.89 -12.97
C LYS A 51 13.77 -22.47 -13.53
N CYS A 52 14.71 -21.57 -13.24
CA CYS A 52 14.69 -20.24 -13.84
C CYS A 52 15.03 -20.26 -15.33
N GLU A 53 15.90 -21.17 -15.78
CA GLU A 53 16.23 -21.33 -17.19
C GLU A 53 15.03 -21.81 -18.03
N GLU A 54 14.20 -22.69 -17.46
CA GLU A 54 12.95 -23.20 -18.06
C GLU A 54 11.90 -22.09 -18.30
N ASP A 55 11.89 -21.03 -17.49
CA ASP A 55 11.00 -19.88 -17.65
C ASP A 55 11.70 -18.74 -18.42
N LEU A 56 11.23 -18.46 -19.64
CA LEU A 56 11.74 -17.35 -20.46
C LEU A 56 11.62 -15.98 -19.79
N ASN A 57 10.69 -15.79 -18.84
CA ASN A 57 10.53 -14.53 -18.13
C ASN A 57 11.40 -14.42 -16.88
N CYS A 58 11.93 -15.54 -16.37
CA CYS A 58 12.76 -15.51 -15.18
C CYS A 58 14.13 -14.89 -15.49
N ILE A 59 14.47 -13.85 -14.73
CA ILE A 59 15.73 -13.11 -14.87
C ILE A 59 16.68 -13.31 -13.68
N LEU A 60 16.14 -13.79 -12.56
CA LEU A 60 16.88 -13.94 -11.32
C LEU A 60 16.34 -15.14 -10.52
N ALA A 61 17.25 -15.99 -10.06
CA ALA A 61 16.96 -17.06 -9.11
C ALA A 61 17.69 -16.80 -7.78
N TYR A 62 17.06 -17.09 -6.66
CA TYR A 62 17.64 -16.93 -5.33
C TYR A 62 17.36 -18.15 -4.46
N GLN A 63 18.35 -18.58 -3.71
CA GLN A 63 18.17 -19.53 -2.62
C GLN A 63 19.11 -19.19 -1.48
N LYS A 64 18.56 -19.14 -0.26
CA LYS A 64 19.35 -18.82 0.94
C LYS A 64 20.23 -20.00 1.37
N SER A 65 19.68 -21.21 1.28
CA SER A 65 20.34 -22.48 1.63
C SER A 65 19.61 -23.65 0.97
N ASP A 66 20.25 -24.81 0.83
CA ASP A 66 19.65 -26.04 0.28
C ASP A 66 18.38 -26.51 1.02
N SER A 67 18.17 -26.04 2.26
CA SER A 67 16.98 -26.35 3.07
C SER A 67 15.81 -25.38 2.89
N GLU A 68 16.02 -24.26 2.20
CA GLU A 68 15.00 -23.24 1.96
C GLU A 68 14.50 -23.30 0.50
N PRO A 69 13.25 -22.89 0.24
CA PRO A 69 12.73 -22.87 -1.12
C PRO A 69 13.50 -21.91 -2.02
N CYS A 70 13.61 -22.28 -3.29
CA CYS A 70 14.11 -21.42 -4.34
C CYS A 70 13.07 -20.35 -4.69
N GLN A 71 13.53 -19.12 -4.90
CA GLN A 71 12.71 -17.97 -5.27
C GLN A 71 13.07 -17.53 -6.68
N LEU A 72 12.08 -17.55 -7.57
CA LEU A 72 12.23 -17.19 -8.98
C LEU A 72 11.61 -15.82 -9.24
N PHE A 73 12.36 -14.93 -9.89
CA PHE A 73 11.95 -13.55 -10.14
C PHE A 73 11.79 -13.31 -11.65
N PRO A 74 10.55 -13.09 -12.12
CA PRO A 74 10.29 -12.66 -13.48
C PRO A 74 10.86 -11.27 -13.78
N TRP A 75 11.02 -10.95 -15.06
CA TRP A 75 11.38 -9.61 -15.51
C TRP A 75 10.42 -8.55 -14.94
N ASN A 76 10.96 -7.41 -14.51
CA ASN A 76 10.26 -6.30 -13.86
C ASN A 76 9.67 -6.62 -12.48
N THR A 77 10.16 -7.62 -11.75
CA THR A 77 9.63 -7.96 -10.41
C THR A 77 10.55 -7.63 -9.23
N ILE A 78 11.83 -7.34 -9.49
CA ILE A 78 12.86 -7.08 -8.48
C ILE A 78 13.68 -5.83 -8.85
N SER A 79 14.04 -4.98 -7.89
CA SER A 79 14.81 -3.74 -8.16
C SER A 79 16.24 -3.76 -7.63
N GLY A 80 16.63 -4.79 -6.89
CA GLY A 80 18.00 -4.92 -6.44
C GLY A 80 18.32 -6.21 -5.72
N VAL A 81 19.61 -6.43 -5.54
CA VAL A 81 20.20 -7.53 -4.78
C VAL A 81 21.21 -6.92 -3.81
N LYS A 82 20.99 -7.18 -2.53
CA LYS A 82 21.91 -6.82 -1.46
C LYS A 82 23.14 -7.71 -1.52
N GLY A 83 24.31 -7.10 -1.57
CA GLY A 83 25.59 -7.81 -1.56
C GLY A 83 25.89 -8.44 -0.20
N ASN A 84 26.74 -9.47 -0.20
CA ASN A 84 27.21 -10.11 1.03
C ASN A 84 27.87 -9.11 1.99
N GLU A 85 28.64 -8.15 1.48
CA GLU A 85 29.29 -7.10 2.30
C GLU A 85 28.30 -6.19 3.03
N SER A 86 27.08 -6.05 2.51
CA SER A 86 26.01 -5.29 3.13
C SER A 86 25.13 -6.16 4.03
N GLY A 87 25.41 -7.47 4.11
CA GLY A 87 24.68 -8.46 4.88
C GLY A 87 23.53 -9.12 4.12
N GLY A 88 23.66 -9.32 2.80
CA GLY A 88 22.81 -10.24 2.05
C GLY A 88 23.28 -11.69 2.25
N VAL A 89 22.34 -12.63 2.43
CA VAL A 89 22.63 -14.04 2.69
C VAL A 89 22.03 -14.95 1.63
N GLY A 90 22.87 -15.81 1.04
CA GLY A 90 22.45 -16.82 0.06
C GLY A 90 23.17 -16.68 -1.28
N GLN A 91 22.64 -17.36 -2.29
CA GLN A 91 23.13 -17.31 -3.65
C GLN A 91 22.08 -16.74 -4.58
N VAL A 92 22.53 -15.87 -5.50
CA VAL A 92 21.70 -15.25 -6.53
C VAL A 92 22.30 -15.55 -7.89
N ALA A 93 21.46 -15.95 -8.84
CA ALA A 93 21.83 -16.19 -10.22
C ALA A 93 21.14 -15.18 -11.15
N PHE A 94 21.92 -14.29 -11.77
CA PHE A 94 21.41 -13.37 -12.78
C PHE A 94 21.44 -13.99 -14.17
N ARG A 95 20.33 -13.94 -14.90
CA ARG A 95 20.29 -14.30 -16.31
C ARG A 95 20.99 -13.22 -17.14
N VAL A 96 22.03 -13.57 -17.88
CA VAL A 96 22.79 -12.65 -18.72
C VAL A 96 22.84 -13.15 -20.15
N TYR A 97 22.73 -12.22 -21.11
CA TYR A 97 22.88 -12.52 -22.54
C TYR A 97 24.29 -12.12 -22.99
N THR A 98 25.11 -13.11 -23.32
CA THR A 98 26.55 -12.89 -23.57
C THR A 98 27.18 -13.96 -24.45
N ASP A 99 28.24 -13.59 -25.15
CA ASP A 99 29.10 -14.45 -25.98
C ASP A 99 30.20 -15.17 -25.17
N GLN A 100 30.58 -14.63 -24.01
CA GLN A 100 31.50 -15.27 -23.06
C GLN A 100 31.07 -16.72 -22.74
N PRO A 101 31.99 -17.70 -22.69
CA PRO A 101 31.65 -19.07 -22.32
C PRO A 101 31.25 -19.14 -20.84
N ALA A 102 30.36 -20.07 -20.49
CA ALA A 102 29.81 -20.17 -19.13
C ALA A 102 30.88 -20.34 -18.04
N CYS A 103 31.98 -21.04 -18.36
CA CYS A 103 33.08 -21.25 -17.42
C CYS A 103 34.03 -20.04 -17.26
N GLU A 104 33.87 -18.98 -18.05
CA GLU A 104 34.75 -17.80 -18.04
C GLU A 104 33.96 -16.48 -17.97
N LEU A 105 32.78 -16.50 -17.32
CA LEU A 105 31.97 -15.30 -17.14
C LEU A 105 32.70 -14.26 -16.29
N ASN A 106 33.01 -13.12 -16.89
CA ASN A 106 33.52 -11.94 -16.19
C ASN A 106 32.33 -11.19 -15.56
N LEU A 107 31.88 -11.66 -14.40
CA LEU A 107 30.74 -11.09 -13.68
C LEU A 107 30.88 -9.60 -13.35
N PRO A 108 32.04 -9.09 -12.89
CA PRO A 108 32.19 -7.65 -12.63
C PRO A 108 31.90 -6.77 -13.86
N ARG A 109 32.25 -7.26 -15.05
CA ARG A 109 31.96 -6.55 -16.32
C ARG A 109 30.51 -6.75 -16.78
N LEU A 110 29.93 -7.93 -16.54
CA LEU A 110 28.56 -8.25 -16.94
C LEU A 110 27.53 -7.55 -16.04
N LEU A 111 27.79 -7.43 -14.75
CA LEU A 111 26.83 -6.90 -13.77
C LEU A 111 27.00 -5.39 -13.51
N ASN A 112 27.51 -4.64 -14.49
CA ASN A 112 27.74 -3.20 -14.37
C ASN A 112 27.40 -2.45 -15.68
N GLY A 113 26.23 -1.82 -15.73
CA GLY A 113 25.78 -0.93 -16.81
C GLY A 113 25.40 -1.61 -18.12
N LYS A 114 25.49 -2.94 -18.22
CA LYS A 114 25.14 -3.68 -19.45
C LYS A 114 23.63 -3.88 -19.54
N LYS A 115 23.08 -3.71 -20.76
CA LYS A 115 21.69 -3.99 -21.10
C LYS A 115 21.51 -5.43 -21.56
N TYR A 116 20.48 -6.09 -21.06
CA TYR A 116 20.14 -7.46 -21.38
C TYR A 116 18.74 -7.55 -21.96
N PRO A 117 18.53 -8.26 -23.08
CA PRO A 117 17.20 -8.52 -23.61
C PRO A 117 16.57 -9.74 -22.93
N ILE A 118 15.27 -9.73 -22.69
CA ILE A 118 14.53 -10.91 -22.20
C ILE A 118 14.29 -11.95 -23.31
N HIS A 119 14.24 -11.50 -24.57
CA HIS A 119 14.09 -12.35 -25.74
C HIS A 119 15.31 -12.23 -26.66
N GLU A 120 15.79 -13.37 -27.18
CA GLU A 120 16.90 -13.37 -28.12
C GLU A 120 16.59 -12.45 -29.31
N ASN A 121 17.57 -11.65 -29.72
CA ASN A 121 17.48 -10.70 -30.83
C ASN A 121 16.56 -9.48 -30.63
N ASN A 122 15.83 -9.34 -29.51
CA ASN A 122 15.09 -8.11 -29.20
C ASN A 122 15.98 -7.11 -28.45
N THR A 123 16.69 -6.24 -29.19
CA THR A 123 17.64 -5.28 -28.61
C THR A 123 17.03 -3.92 -28.28
N ARG A 124 15.71 -3.76 -28.41
CA ARG A 124 15.01 -2.49 -28.20
C ARG A 124 14.05 -2.57 -27.03
N GLU A 125 13.26 -3.62 -26.98
CA GLU A 125 12.14 -3.75 -26.04
C GLU A 125 12.47 -4.73 -24.92
N TYR A 126 11.83 -4.54 -23.77
CA TYR A 126 11.96 -5.41 -22.59
C TYR A 126 13.42 -5.68 -22.21
N LEU A 127 14.23 -4.62 -22.23
CA LEU A 127 15.60 -4.67 -21.78
C LEU A 127 15.66 -4.45 -20.27
N TRP A 128 16.75 -4.86 -19.66
CA TRP A 128 17.04 -4.53 -18.27
C TRP A 128 18.54 -4.32 -18.07
N THR A 129 18.90 -3.57 -17.03
CA THR A 129 20.29 -3.31 -16.64
C THR A 129 20.53 -3.75 -15.22
N ILE A 130 21.78 -4.14 -14.98
CA ILE A 130 22.31 -4.42 -13.65
C ILE A 130 23.47 -3.45 -13.44
N ASP A 131 23.37 -2.66 -12.38
CA ASP A 131 24.35 -1.63 -12.03
C ASP A 131 24.90 -1.94 -10.64
N THR A 132 26.23 -1.97 -10.52
CA THR A 132 26.88 -2.08 -9.21
C THR A 132 26.60 -0.84 -8.36
N SER A 133 26.32 -1.04 -7.09
CA SER A 133 26.06 -0.02 -6.07
C SER A 133 26.87 -0.32 -4.80
N GLU A 134 26.93 0.63 -3.86
CA GLU A 134 27.62 0.42 -2.57
C GLU A 134 27.01 -0.74 -1.75
N GLU A 135 25.71 -0.99 -1.91
CA GLU A 135 24.98 -2.00 -1.14
C GLU A 135 24.80 -3.34 -1.87
N GLY A 136 25.34 -3.48 -3.09
CA GLY A 136 25.13 -4.64 -3.95
C GLY A 136 24.82 -4.23 -5.40
N TRP A 137 23.72 -4.71 -5.96
CA TRP A 137 23.33 -4.46 -7.35
C TRP A 137 21.94 -3.82 -7.44
N LYS A 138 21.83 -2.80 -8.28
CA LYS A 138 20.56 -2.18 -8.66
C LYS A 138 20.11 -2.71 -10.01
N ILE A 139 18.84 -3.05 -10.13
CA ILE A 139 18.22 -3.57 -11.34
C ILE A 139 17.26 -2.51 -11.88
N SER A 140 17.38 -2.18 -13.16
CA SER A 140 16.47 -1.24 -13.84
C SER A 140 15.92 -1.85 -15.13
N TYR A 141 14.72 -1.44 -15.52
CA TYR A 141 14.01 -2.00 -16.67
C TYR A 141 13.78 -0.93 -17.74
N ILE A 142 13.95 -1.29 -19.01
CA ILE A 142 13.72 -0.42 -20.14
C ILE A 142 12.72 -1.10 -21.06
N ARG A 143 11.54 -0.51 -21.18
CA ARG A 143 10.57 -0.85 -22.21
C ARG A 143 10.54 0.28 -23.23
N THR A 144 10.97 0.02 -24.45
CA THR A 144 10.45 0.77 -25.59
C THR A 144 9.26 -0.02 -26.12
N THR A 145 8.10 0.61 -26.21
CA THR A 145 6.98 0.10 -26.98
C THR A 145 7.21 0.50 -28.42
N LEU A 146 7.17 -0.45 -29.36
CA LEU A 146 6.80 -0.18 -30.74
C LEU A 146 5.57 0.75 -30.74
N ASP A 147 5.73 1.91 -31.38
CA ASP A 147 4.85 3.09 -31.47
C ASP A 147 5.00 4.18 -30.37
N ASP A 148 5.79 5.21 -30.69
CA ASP A 148 5.94 6.49 -29.96
C ASP A 148 4.63 7.31 -29.83
N ASN A 149 3.50 6.75 -30.28
CA ASN A 149 2.18 7.38 -30.19
C ASN A 149 1.38 6.96 -28.94
N LEU A 150 1.82 5.94 -28.19
CA LEU A 150 1.13 5.48 -26.98
C LEU A 150 1.85 5.98 -25.71
N ARG A 151 1.95 7.31 -25.55
CA ARG A 151 2.42 7.94 -24.30
C ARG A 151 1.70 7.44 -23.04
N CYS A 152 0.45 6.99 -23.19
CA CYS A 152 -0.50 6.79 -22.11
C CYS A 152 -0.93 5.36 -21.81
N GLY A 153 -0.15 4.37 -22.22
CA GLY A 153 -0.28 3.01 -21.71
C GLY A 153 1.02 2.61 -21.04
N ASN A 154 1.10 2.67 -19.71
CA ASN A 154 2.17 1.93 -19.03
C ASN A 154 1.70 0.48 -18.88
N TRP A 155 1.86 -0.24 -19.99
CA TRP A 155 1.45 -1.63 -20.19
C TRP A 155 2.25 -2.64 -19.36
N SER A 156 3.03 -2.25 -18.35
CA SER A 156 3.93 -3.17 -17.64
C SER A 156 3.16 -4.31 -16.95
N PHE A 157 3.76 -5.50 -16.94
CA PHE A 157 3.34 -6.57 -16.03
C PHE A 157 3.65 -6.10 -14.62
N PHE A 158 2.65 -6.17 -13.72
CA PHE A 158 2.78 -5.92 -12.27
C PHE A 158 3.75 -4.80 -11.95
N ARG A 159 3.29 -3.55 -11.81
CA ARG A 159 4.12 -2.45 -11.31
C ARG A 159 4.51 -2.73 -9.88
N PRO A 160 5.71 -3.27 -9.58
CA PRO A 160 6.04 -3.58 -8.20
C PRO A 160 6.59 -2.34 -7.49
N TYR A 161 6.87 -1.30 -8.26
CA TYR A 161 7.46 -0.04 -7.86
C TYR A 161 6.64 1.10 -8.46
N VAL A 162 6.80 2.28 -7.88
CA VAL A 162 6.29 3.54 -8.40
C VAL A 162 7.02 3.82 -9.72
N ASP A 163 6.50 3.33 -10.83
CA ASP A 163 7.00 3.67 -12.16
C ASP A 163 6.16 4.82 -12.71
N GLY A 164 6.84 5.92 -13.03
CA GLY A 164 6.18 7.15 -13.49
C GLY A 164 5.44 6.89 -14.79
N CYS A 165 4.13 6.70 -14.72
CA CYS A 165 3.29 6.90 -15.89
C CYS A 165 3.49 8.36 -16.36
N ASP A 166 3.37 8.64 -17.66
CA ASP A 166 3.47 10.02 -18.13
C ASP A 166 2.32 10.81 -17.49
N ALA A 167 2.63 11.85 -16.72
CA ALA A 167 1.64 12.66 -16.00
C ALA A 167 0.61 13.32 -16.95
N ASN A 168 0.88 13.37 -18.26
CA ASN A 168 -0.08 13.80 -19.27
C ASN A 168 -1.17 12.75 -19.58
N CYS A 169 -1.10 11.58 -18.96
CA CYS A 169 -1.96 10.45 -19.25
C CYS A 169 -3.05 10.30 -18.19
N SER A 170 -4.30 10.44 -18.63
CA SER A 170 -5.49 10.32 -17.80
C SER A 170 -5.97 8.88 -17.62
N VAL A 171 -5.37 7.94 -18.35
CA VAL A 171 -5.69 6.53 -18.35
C VAL A 171 -4.40 5.73 -18.34
N THR A 172 -4.43 4.56 -17.71
CA THR A 172 -3.38 3.58 -17.76
C THR A 172 -3.94 2.16 -17.85
N MET A 173 -3.10 1.21 -18.27
CA MET A 173 -3.43 -0.21 -18.36
C MET A 173 -2.58 -0.99 -17.35
N VAL A 174 -3.18 -1.79 -16.47
CA VAL A 174 -2.47 -2.62 -15.49
C VAL A 174 -2.70 -4.08 -15.82
N GLN A 175 -1.62 -4.83 -16.04
CA GLN A 175 -1.70 -6.27 -16.28
C GLN A 175 -1.59 -7.08 -14.98
N ASP A 176 -2.38 -8.14 -14.88
CA ASP A 176 -2.35 -9.10 -13.77
C ASP A 176 -2.48 -10.54 -14.33
N TYR A 177 -1.94 -11.51 -13.60
CA TYR A 177 -2.20 -12.93 -13.84
C TYR A 177 -3.51 -13.27 -13.15
N ALA A 178 -4.59 -13.24 -13.92
CA ALA A 178 -5.91 -13.57 -13.43
C ALA A 178 -6.84 -13.98 -14.57
N LYS A 179 -8.02 -14.48 -14.19
CA LYS A 179 -9.14 -14.77 -15.10
C LYS A 179 -10.46 -14.23 -14.52
N PRO A 180 -11.44 -13.90 -15.36
CA PRO A 180 -12.79 -13.58 -14.90
C PRO A 180 -13.38 -14.69 -14.03
N GLY A 181 -14.16 -14.31 -13.03
CA GLY A 181 -14.83 -15.21 -12.12
C GLY A 181 -16.02 -15.97 -12.75
N PRO A 182 -16.43 -17.15 -12.23
CA PRO A 182 -17.58 -17.89 -12.76
C PRO A 182 -18.94 -17.17 -12.75
N GLU A 183 -19.17 -16.13 -11.91
CA GLU A 183 -20.44 -15.37 -11.91
C GLU A 183 -20.41 -14.14 -12.83
N THR A 184 -19.36 -13.97 -13.63
CA THR A 184 -19.28 -12.86 -14.58
C THR A 184 -20.27 -13.05 -15.72
N VAL A 185 -21.18 -12.09 -15.91
CA VAL A 185 -22.30 -12.22 -16.87
C VAL A 185 -22.18 -11.16 -17.97
N LYS A 186 -22.19 -11.59 -19.23
CA LYS A 186 -22.22 -10.79 -20.48
C LYS A 186 -20.87 -10.16 -20.91
N PRO A 187 -19.81 -10.95 -21.13
CA PRO A 187 -18.66 -10.41 -21.85
C PRO A 187 -19.04 -9.99 -23.27
N ARG A 188 -18.29 -9.02 -23.79
CA ARG A 188 -18.13 -8.82 -25.23
C ARG A 188 -16.89 -9.58 -25.69
N ASP A 189 -16.86 -10.01 -26.94
CA ASP A 189 -15.70 -10.70 -27.49
C ASP A 189 -15.28 -10.17 -28.87
N ALA A 190 -14.00 -10.36 -29.15
CA ALA A 190 -13.38 -10.08 -30.43
C ALA A 190 -12.51 -11.26 -30.85
N GLN A 191 -12.47 -11.55 -32.16
CA GLN A 191 -11.63 -12.60 -32.74
C GLN A 191 -10.18 -12.13 -32.81
N ILE A 192 -9.55 -12.05 -31.65
CA ILE A 192 -8.18 -11.61 -31.43
C ILE A 192 -7.46 -12.73 -30.69
N SER A 193 -6.39 -13.26 -31.29
CA SER A 193 -5.61 -14.36 -30.72
C SER A 193 -4.29 -13.93 -30.07
N ASN A 194 -3.92 -12.66 -30.23
CA ASN A 194 -2.68 -12.10 -29.70
C ASN A 194 -2.95 -11.23 -28.47
N TRP A 195 -2.08 -11.33 -27.46
CA TRP A 195 -2.20 -10.58 -26.21
C TRP A 195 -2.08 -9.08 -26.43
N ASP A 196 -1.09 -8.66 -27.23
CA ASP A 196 -0.85 -7.24 -27.48
C ASP A 196 -2.03 -6.60 -28.23
N GLU A 197 -2.62 -7.31 -29.19
CA GLU A 197 -3.84 -6.85 -29.88
C GLU A 197 -5.05 -6.79 -28.95
N CYS A 198 -5.18 -7.74 -28.03
CA CYS A 198 -6.29 -7.76 -27.05
C CYS A 198 -6.20 -6.57 -26.08
N MET A 199 -4.98 -6.29 -25.61
CA MET A 199 -4.69 -5.13 -24.78
C MET A 199 -4.92 -3.82 -25.53
N HIS A 200 -4.43 -3.72 -26.76
CA HIS A 200 -4.57 -2.51 -27.59
C HIS A 200 -6.05 -2.21 -27.88
N MET A 201 -6.82 -3.22 -28.24
CA MET A 201 -8.27 -3.11 -28.42
C MET A 201 -8.95 -2.54 -27.18
N CYS A 202 -8.62 -3.04 -25.98
CA CYS A 202 -9.23 -2.51 -24.76
C CYS A 202 -8.85 -1.05 -24.47
N TYR A 203 -7.63 -0.65 -24.82
CA TYR A 203 -7.21 0.74 -24.67
C TYR A 203 -7.93 1.69 -25.63
N GLU A 204 -8.14 1.27 -26.89
CA GLU A 204 -8.87 2.06 -27.89
C GLU A 204 -10.38 2.09 -27.62
N GLU A 205 -10.96 1.00 -27.15
CA GLU A 205 -12.39 0.89 -26.87
C GLU A 205 -12.75 1.69 -25.61
N GLU A 206 -13.61 2.70 -25.75
CA GLU A 206 -13.97 3.62 -24.67
C GLU A 206 -14.68 2.89 -23.53
N GLU A 207 -15.52 1.91 -23.88
CA GLU A 207 -16.28 1.12 -22.93
C GLU A 207 -15.46 0.00 -22.27
N CYS A 208 -14.29 -0.38 -22.81
CA CYS A 208 -13.52 -1.47 -22.24
C CYS A 208 -12.84 -1.05 -20.94
N GLN A 209 -13.17 -1.73 -19.85
CA GLN A 209 -12.50 -1.57 -18.57
C GLN A 209 -11.55 -2.71 -18.28
N ILE A 210 -11.90 -3.93 -18.69
CA ILE A 210 -11.06 -5.11 -18.48
C ILE A 210 -11.05 -5.95 -19.74
N ALA A 211 -9.89 -6.46 -20.11
CA ALA A 211 -9.76 -7.46 -21.16
C ALA A 211 -8.97 -8.67 -20.68
N TYR A 212 -9.37 -9.83 -21.16
CA TYR A 212 -8.81 -11.14 -20.85
C TYR A 212 -8.64 -11.90 -22.16
N LEU A 213 -7.46 -12.46 -22.40
CA LEU A 213 -7.24 -13.31 -23.58
C LEU A 213 -7.51 -14.76 -23.21
N ASP A 214 -8.57 -15.30 -23.79
CA ASP A 214 -8.82 -16.73 -23.77
C ASP A 214 -7.96 -17.38 -24.86
N SER A 215 -6.73 -17.75 -24.48
CA SER A 215 -5.78 -18.39 -25.40
C SER A 215 -6.31 -19.70 -25.99
N ASP A 216 -7.16 -20.42 -25.25
CA ASP A 216 -7.74 -21.69 -25.68
C ASP A 216 -8.80 -21.46 -26.76
N ALA A 217 -9.66 -20.46 -26.57
CA ALA A 217 -10.69 -20.08 -27.53
C ALA A 217 -10.22 -19.08 -28.62
N LYS A 218 -8.95 -18.63 -28.58
CA LYS A 218 -8.37 -17.63 -29.50
C LYS A 218 -9.21 -16.36 -29.62
N LYS A 219 -9.73 -15.88 -28.49
CA LYS A 219 -10.57 -14.69 -28.44
C LYS A 219 -10.15 -13.75 -27.32
N CYS A 220 -10.26 -12.46 -27.58
CA CYS A 220 -10.16 -11.44 -26.56
C CYS A 220 -11.56 -11.20 -26.00
N VAL A 221 -11.71 -11.40 -24.70
CA VAL A 221 -12.95 -11.19 -23.96
C VAL A 221 -12.79 -9.91 -23.18
N TRP A 222 -13.76 -9.01 -23.25
CA TRP A 222 -13.68 -7.75 -22.54
C TRP A 222 -15.01 -7.36 -21.87
N TYR A 223 -14.88 -6.48 -20.89
CA TYR A 223 -15.95 -6.07 -19.98
C TYR A 223 -15.98 -4.55 -19.88
N SER A 224 -17.17 -3.98 -20.01
CA SER A 224 -17.49 -2.62 -19.59
C SER A 224 -17.89 -2.56 -18.12
N SER A 225 -18.11 -1.34 -17.60
CA SER A 225 -18.63 -1.14 -16.23
C SER A 225 -19.95 -1.86 -15.97
N ASP A 226 -20.73 -2.08 -17.03
CA ASP A 226 -22.10 -2.57 -16.94
C ASP A 226 -22.17 -4.11 -17.15
N ASP A 227 -21.05 -4.74 -17.52
CA ASP A 227 -20.97 -6.15 -17.92
C ASP A 227 -20.74 -7.11 -16.73
N GLY A 228 -21.20 -6.73 -15.53
CA GLY A 228 -21.38 -7.65 -14.40
C GLY A 228 -20.12 -8.40 -13.93
N LEU A 229 -18.92 -7.88 -14.18
CA LEU A 229 -17.69 -8.45 -13.63
C LEU A 229 -17.62 -8.12 -12.13
N THR A 230 -18.04 -9.07 -11.31
CA THR A 230 -18.07 -8.92 -9.85
C THR A 230 -16.81 -9.44 -9.15
N PHE A 231 -16.00 -10.26 -9.84
CA PHE A 231 -14.75 -10.78 -9.29
C PHE A 231 -13.82 -11.34 -10.38
N MET A 232 -12.52 -11.38 -10.06
CA MET A 232 -11.49 -12.03 -10.85
C MET A 232 -10.75 -13.02 -9.96
N ASN A 233 -10.43 -14.19 -10.51
CA ASN A 233 -9.59 -15.16 -9.81
C ASN A 233 -8.14 -14.88 -10.19
N LYS A 234 -7.32 -14.56 -9.20
CA LYS A 234 -5.87 -14.55 -9.37
C LYS A 234 -5.39 -15.91 -9.88
N SER A 235 -4.45 -15.88 -10.81
CA SER A 235 -3.77 -17.05 -11.34
C SER A 235 -2.27 -16.87 -11.17
N SER A 236 -1.54 -17.94 -11.40
CA SER A 236 -0.08 -17.94 -11.40
C SER A 236 0.46 -17.56 -12.78
N ALA A 237 1.71 -17.10 -12.83
CA ALA A 237 2.36 -16.64 -14.07
C ALA A 237 2.46 -17.74 -15.15
N ASP A 238 2.66 -19.00 -14.71
CA ASP A 238 2.75 -20.21 -15.53
C ASP A 238 1.41 -20.63 -16.17
N SER A 239 0.28 -20.17 -15.63
CA SER A 239 -1.04 -20.51 -16.15
C SER A 239 -1.32 -19.96 -17.56
N GLY A 240 -0.54 -18.95 -18.00
CA GLY A 240 -0.78 -18.20 -19.22
C GLY A 240 -2.05 -17.34 -19.20
N LYS A 241 -2.82 -17.34 -18.09
CA LYS A 241 -4.04 -16.57 -17.92
C LYS A 241 -3.66 -15.13 -17.56
N ARG A 242 -3.94 -14.21 -18.48
CA ARG A 242 -3.57 -12.79 -18.38
C ARG A 242 -4.82 -11.94 -18.55
N LEU A 243 -4.93 -10.92 -17.71
CA LEU A 243 -5.91 -9.87 -17.90
C LEU A 243 -5.24 -8.49 -17.79
N VAL A 244 -5.90 -7.50 -18.37
CA VAL A 244 -5.53 -6.10 -18.28
C VAL A 244 -6.70 -5.30 -17.76
N ILE A 245 -6.43 -4.34 -16.89
CA ILE A 245 -7.40 -3.42 -16.31
C ILE A 245 -7.06 -2.02 -16.79
N LYS A 246 -8.01 -1.38 -17.47
CA LYS A 246 -7.97 0.01 -17.88
C LYS A 246 -8.46 0.88 -16.74
N MET A 247 -7.60 1.79 -16.29
CA MET A 247 -7.79 2.58 -15.09
C MET A 247 -7.63 4.05 -15.40
N LYS A 248 -8.53 4.90 -14.91
CA LYS A 248 -8.28 6.34 -14.89
C LYS A 248 -7.28 6.64 -13.79
N VAL A 249 -6.27 7.43 -14.11
CA VAL A 249 -5.24 7.87 -13.17
C VAL A 249 -5.12 9.38 -13.20
N ASP A 250 -4.68 9.91 -12.07
CA ASP A 250 -4.25 11.28 -11.87
C ASP A 250 -2.77 11.32 -11.50
N GLU A 251 -2.22 12.52 -11.28
CA GLU A 251 -0.81 12.69 -10.89
C GLU A 251 -0.40 11.92 -9.62
N THR A 252 -1.35 11.48 -8.79
CA THR A 252 -1.08 10.75 -7.54
C THR A 252 -1.14 9.25 -7.77
N THR A 253 -2.26 8.76 -8.29
CA THR A 253 -2.50 7.34 -8.58
C THR A 253 -1.60 6.81 -9.70
N CYS A 254 -1.14 7.68 -10.59
CA CYS A 254 -0.10 7.36 -11.58
C CYS A 254 1.19 6.78 -10.95
N LEU A 255 1.47 7.16 -9.70
CA LEU A 255 2.64 6.73 -8.95
C LEU A 255 2.39 5.45 -8.13
N PHE A 256 1.23 4.83 -8.22
CA PHE A 256 0.92 3.65 -7.42
C PHE A 256 1.47 2.37 -8.08
N THR A 257 1.93 1.45 -7.23
CA THR A 257 2.21 0.06 -7.62
C THR A 257 0.92 -0.64 -8.05
N THR A 258 1.00 -1.77 -8.75
CA THR A 258 -0.18 -2.56 -9.12
C THR A 258 -1.01 -2.94 -7.89
N PRO A 259 -0.43 -3.47 -6.80
CA PRO A 259 -1.19 -3.70 -5.57
C PRO A 259 -1.87 -2.44 -5.02
N GLN A 260 -1.20 -1.28 -5.01
CA GLN A 260 -1.79 -0.02 -4.55
C GLN A 260 -2.92 0.45 -5.48
N LEU A 261 -2.73 0.34 -6.79
CA LEU A 261 -3.76 0.64 -7.79
C LEU A 261 -4.97 -0.26 -7.56
N LEU A 262 -4.79 -1.58 -7.50
CA LEU A 262 -5.88 -2.54 -7.32
C LEU A 262 -6.60 -2.38 -5.97
N ASP A 263 -5.88 -2.04 -4.89
CA ASP A 263 -6.46 -1.80 -3.56
C ASP A 263 -7.24 -0.47 -3.50
N SER A 264 -6.81 0.54 -4.27
CA SER A 264 -7.47 1.84 -4.33
C SER A 264 -8.54 1.96 -5.41
N PHE A 265 -8.61 1.03 -6.37
CA PHE A 265 -9.52 1.13 -7.50
C PHE A 265 -10.93 0.68 -7.16
N LYS A 266 -11.86 1.63 -7.18
CA LYS A 266 -13.29 1.39 -7.26
C LYS A 266 -13.73 1.66 -8.70
N PHE A 267 -14.50 0.75 -9.30
CA PHE A 267 -15.16 1.07 -10.56
C PHE A 267 -16.09 2.27 -10.37
N GLY A 268 -15.84 3.36 -11.10
CA GLY A 268 -16.73 4.50 -11.22
C GLY A 268 -17.29 4.53 -12.63
N THR A 269 -18.60 4.35 -12.77
CA THR A 269 -19.33 4.59 -14.02
C THR A 269 -19.15 6.03 -14.47
N GLN A 270 -18.97 6.29 -15.78
CA GLN A 270 -19.15 7.63 -16.37
C GLN A 270 -20.64 8.03 -16.45
N SER A 271 -21.43 7.63 -15.46
CA SER A 271 -22.81 8.07 -15.27
C SER A 271 -22.82 9.02 -14.09
N THR A 272 -23.70 10.02 -14.13
CA THR A 272 -23.90 11.04 -13.09
C THR A 272 -24.40 10.49 -11.75
N GLU A 273 -24.43 9.17 -11.58
CA GLU A 273 -24.71 8.47 -10.33
C GLU A 273 -23.60 7.42 -10.04
N PRO A 274 -23.11 7.35 -8.78
CA PRO A 274 -22.04 6.43 -8.41
C PRO A 274 -22.61 5.02 -8.22
N SER A 275 -22.43 4.14 -9.21
CA SER A 275 -22.47 2.70 -8.97
C SER A 275 -21.03 2.22 -8.76
N THR A 276 -20.73 1.72 -7.57
CA THR A 276 -19.39 1.21 -7.21
C THR A 276 -19.40 -0.31 -7.25
N THR A 277 -18.72 -0.88 -8.24
CA THR A 277 -18.34 -2.30 -8.22
C THR A 277 -16.96 -2.39 -7.58
N GLU A 278 -16.80 -3.20 -6.52
CA GLU A 278 -15.50 -3.49 -5.89
C GLU A 278 -14.89 -4.74 -6.54
N ILE A 279 -13.65 -4.63 -7.04
CA ILE A 279 -12.86 -5.81 -7.42
C ILE A 279 -12.07 -6.25 -6.20
N SER A 280 -12.31 -7.46 -5.73
CA SER A 280 -11.40 -8.13 -4.80
C SER A 280 -10.47 -9.05 -5.58
N THR A 281 -9.16 -8.75 -5.56
CA THR A 281 -8.10 -9.65 -6.05
C THR A 281 -7.55 -10.47 -4.90
N THR A 282 -8.38 -11.31 -4.27
CA THR A 282 -7.88 -12.34 -3.35
C THR A 282 -7.64 -13.63 -4.13
N GLU A 283 -6.49 -14.27 -3.88
CA GLU A 283 -6.31 -15.69 -4.18
C GLU A 283 -7.54 -16.46 -3.72
N GLY A 284 -7.94 -17.47 -4.49
CA GLY A 284 -9.11 -18.32 -4.27
C GLY A 284 -9.04 -19.13 -2.98
N THR A 285 -8.99 -18.45 -1.84
CA THR A 285 -9.50 -18.98 -0.60
C THR A 285 -11.02 -19.07 -0.81
N PRO A 286 -11.61 -20.26 -0.62
CA PRO A 286 -13.06 -20.45 -0.77
C PRO A 286 -13.73 -19.35 0.04
N LYS A 287 -14.72 -18.64 -0.58
CA LYS A 287 -15.52 -17.55 0.04
C LYS A 287 -15.53 -17.83 1.54
N GLN A 288 -14.73 -17.09 2.33
CA GLN A 288 -14.69 -17.29 3.77
C GLN A 288 -16.07 -16.90 4.24
N SER A 289 -16.94 -17.90 4.28
CA SER A 289 -18.34 -17.72 4.58
C SER A 289 -18.39 -17.58 6.08
N CYS A 290 -18.94 -16.47 6.51
CA CYS A 290 -19.32 -16.34 7.89
C CYS A 290 -20.30 -17.46 8.24
N LYS A 291 -20.15 -18.01 9.45
CA LYS A 291 -21.08 -19.04 9.95
C LYS A 291 -22.52 -18.54 9.94
N ASP A 292 -22.72 -17.25 10.22
CA ASP A 292 -23.98 -16.55 10.03
C ASP A 292 -24.04 -15.96 8.62
N THR A 293 -25.06 -16.31 7.84
CA THR A 293 -25.25 -15.85 6.46
C THR A 293 -25.48 -14.34 6.34
N ASN A 294 -25.83 -13.67 7.45
CA ASN A 294 -26.02 -12.23 7.51
C ASN A 294 -24.80 -11.51 8.11
N ALA A 295 -23.74 -12.25 8.49
CA ALA A 295 -22.46 -11.65 8.82
C ALA A 295 -21.61 -11.51 7.53
N ARG A 296 -20.80 -10.44 7.47
CA ARG A 296 -19.85 -10.21 6.37
C ARG A 296 -18.42 -10.33 6.87
N PHE A 297 -17.60 -10.98 6.06
CA PHE A 297 -16.16 -11.02 6.25
C PHE A 297 -15.57 -9.67 5.83
N ILE A 298 -14.70 -9.09 6.65
CA ILE A 298 -14.02 -7.83 6.35
C ILE A 298 -12.53 -8.18 6.17
N PRO A 299 -11.97 -8.11 4.95
CA PRO A 299 -10.60 -8.56 4.69
C PRO A 299 -9.54 -7.88 5.57
N ALA A 300 -9.80 -6.62 5.95
CA ALA A 300 -8.93 -5.82 6.80
C ALA A 300 -9.06 -6.14 8.29
N VAL A 301 -10.03 -6.94 8.75
CA VAL A 301 -10.20 -7.29 10.18
C VAL A 301 -10.58 -8.74 10.32
N GLU A 302 -9.74 -9.50 11.03
CA GLU A 302 -9.96 -10.93 11.18
C GLU A 302 -11.37 -11.22 11.71
N GLY A 303 -12.08 -12.08 10.98
CA GLY A 303 -13.39 -12.60 11.34
C GLY A 303 -14.55 -11.96 10.60
N CYS A 304 -15.74 -12.25 11.11
CA CYS A 304 -17.01 -11.98 10.46
C CYS A 304 -17.86 -11.08 11.33
N TYR A 305 -18.60 -10.16 10.72
CA TYR A 305 -19.31 -9.15 11.48
C TYR A 305 -20.75 -8.99 11.03
N LYS A 306 -21.65 -8.86 12.02
CA LYS A 306 -23.08 -8.66 11.80
C LYS A 306 -23.56 -7.46 12.57
N MET A 307 -24.17 -6.51 11.86
CA MET A 307 -24.92 -5.44 12.48
C MET A 307 -26.30 -5.97 12.87
N VAL A 308 -26.61 -5.96 14.16
CA VAL A 308 -27.93 -6.35 14.68
C VAL A 308 -28.68 -5.08 15.02
N ARG A 309 -29.72 -4.78 14.23
CA ARG A 309 -30.62 -3.68 14.51
C ARG A 309 -31.63 -4.12 15.57
N VAL A 310 -31.84 -3.29 16.57
CA VAL A 310 -32.91 -3.50 17.53
C VAL A 310 -34.04 -2.55 17.16
N ILE A 311 -35.13 -3.11 16.65
CA ILE A 311 -36.32 -2.35 16.28
C ILE A 311 -37.06 -2.02 17.58
N PRO A 312 -37.31 -0.74 17.90
CA PRO A 312 -38.14 -0.36 19.04
C PRO A 312 -39.49 -1.06 18.94
N LYS A 313 -39.94 -1.73 20.01
CA LYS A 313 -41.24 -2.45 20.02
C LYS A 313 -42.41 -1.52 19.71
N ASP A 314 -42.29 -0.28 20.14
CA ASP A 314 -43.16 0.80 19.77
C ASP A 314 -42.36 1.68 18.82
N LEU A 315 -42.86 2.00 17.62
CA LEU A 315 -42.24 2.86 16.58
C LEU A 315 -41.76 4.26 17.06
N VAL A 316 -41.76 4.48 18.36
CA VAL A 316 -41.17 5.58 19.12
C VAL A 316 -39.70 5.25 19.40
N LEU A 317 -38.83 5.77 18.53
CA LEU A 317 -37.45 6.19 18.81
C LEU A 317 -36.69 5.43 19.92
N SER A 318 -35.81 4.54 19.45
CA SER A 318 -34.76 3.78 20.16
C SER A 318 -35.15 2.53 20.93
N SER A 319 -34.24 1.56 20.86
CA SER A 319 -34.29 0.34 21.64
C SER A 319 -33.58 0.54 22.97
N ASP A 320 -34.19 0.03 24.04
CA ASP A 320 -33.61 0.04 25.37
C ASP A 320 -32.57 -1.08 25.56
N ILE A 321 -31.61 -1.24 24.65
CA ILE A 321 -30.55 -2.24 24.81
C ILE A 321 -29.29 -1.60 25.39
N THR A 322 -28.85 -2.10 26.53
CA THR A 322 -27.59 -1.73 27.17
C THR A 322 -26.39 -2.38 26.44
N ASN A 323 -25.17 -1.90 26.68
CA ASN A 323 -23.99 -2.52 26.07
C ASN A 323 -23.78 -3.95 26.56
N ASN A 324 -24.10 -4.20 27.84
CA ASN A 324 -24.00 -5.52 28.46
C ASN A 324 -25.01 -6.50 27.84
N GLU A 325 -26.27 -6.09 27.66
CA GLU A 325 -27.26 -6.91 26.95
C GLU A 325 -26.88 -7.16 25.49
N ALA A 326 -26.34 -6.15 24.80
CA ALA A 326 -25.85 -6.30 23.43
C ALA A 326 -24.71 -7.33 23.33
N GLN A 327 -23.79 -7.34 24.30
CA GLN A 327 -22.74 -8.35 24.41
C GLN A 327 -23.32 -9.74 24.62
N GLU A 328 -24.29 -9.90 25.52
CA GLU A 328 -24.95 -11.19 25.76
C GLU A 328 -25.69 -11.68 24.51
N GLN A 329 -26.42 -10.79 23.83
CA GLN A 329 -27.13 -11.13 22.60
C GLN A 329 -26.19 -11.51 21.46
N CYS A 330 -24.99 -10.92 21.37
CA CYS A 330 -23.98 -11.37 20.41
C CYS A 330 -23.55 -12.82 20.67
N LEU A 331 -23.37 -13.20 21.93
CA LEU A 331 -23.04 -14.57 22.30
C LEU A 331 -24.20 -15.54 22.00
N GLU A 332 -25.44 -15.13 22.26
CA GLU A 332 -26.64 -15.93 21.99
C GLU A 332 -26.84 -16.26 20.50
N ILE A 333 -26.54 -15.30 19.60
CA ILE A 333 -26.64 -15.52 18.15
C ILE A 333 -25.42 -16.24 17.56
N GLY A 334 -24.48 -16.69 18.39
CA GLY A 334 -23.31 -17.47 17.99
C GLY A 334 -22.08 -16.64 17.60
N GLY A 335 -22.08 -15.34 17.89
CA GLY A 335 -20.88 -14.51 17.90
C GLY A 335 -20.02 -14.79 19.14
N ASP A 336 -18.82 -14.23 19.18
CA ASP A 336 -17.92 -14.29 20.36
C ASP A 336 -17.89 -12.97 21.15
N GLY A 337 -18.54 -11.91 20.64
CA GLY A 337 -18.78 -10.68 21.37
C GLY A 337 -19.09 -9.49 20.48
N LEU A 338 -19.11 -8.31 21.08
CA LEU A 338 -19.24 -7.05 20.36
C LEU A 338 -17.96 -6.71 19.58
N MET A 339 -18.15 -6.10 18.42
CA MET A 339 -17.10 -5.71 17.47
C MET A 339 -15.98 -4.89 18.11
N THR A 340 -14.74 -5.24 17.76
CA THR A 340 -13.55 -4.42 17.97
C THR A 340 -13.35 -3.49 16.76
N VAL A 341 -13.33 -2.17 16.97
CA VAL A 341 -12.93 -1.21 15.93
C VAL A 341 -11.41 -1.12 15.93
N ALA A 342 -10.76 -1.90 15.08
CA ALA A 342 -9.30 -1.92 15.03
C ALA A 342 -8.72 -0.60 14.47
N THR A 343 -9.33 -0.05 13.42
CA THR A 343 -8.82 1.13 12.70
C THR A 343 -9.95 2.05 12.21
N ASN A 344 -9.62 3.30 11.85
CA ASN A 344 -10.56 4.18 11.12
C ASN A 344 -11.05 3.51 9.83
N ASP A 345 -10.17 2.78 9.16
CA ASP A 345 -10.52 2.07 7.92
C ASP A 345 -11.51 0.94 8.15
N THR A 346 -11.39 0.21 9.26
CA THR A 346 -12.40 -0.79 9.69
C THR A 346 -13.79 -0.16 9.69
N LEU A 347 -13.95 0.99 10.36
CA LEU A 347 -15.22 1.69 10.40
C LEU A 347 -15.67 2.14 9.01
N ASN A 348 -14.76 2.68 8.20
CA ASN A 348 -15.07 3.10 6.83
C ASN A 348 -15.51 1.92 5.95
N TYR A 349 -14.94 0.72 6.14
CA TYR A 349 -15.36 -0.50 5.44
C TYR A 349 -16.78 -0.91 5.85
N PHE A 350 -17.09 -0.86 7.15
CA PHE A 350 -18.47 -1.08 7.61
C PHE A 350 -19.47 -0.05 7.04
N LEU A 351 -19.06 1.22 6.94
CA LEU A 351 -19.89 2.29 6.39
C LEU A 351 -20.14 2.16 4.89
N LYS A 352 -19.19 1.61 4.14
CA LYS A 352 -19.30 1.47 2.69
C LYS A 352 -20.24 0.35 2.26
N GLY A 353 -20.57 -0.58 3.16
CA GLY A 353 -21.52 -1.65 2.87
C GLY A 353 -22.95 -1.16 2.81
N ASP A 354 -23.80 -1.85 2.04
CA ASP A 354 -25.24 -1.58 1.84
C ASP A 354 -26.09 -1.56 3.14
N TYR A 355 -25.48 -1.74 4.31
CA TYR A 355 -26.16 -1.75 5.62
C TYR A 355 -26.74 -0.40 6.02
N LEU A 356 -26.34 0.70 5.38
CA LEU A 356 -26.79 2.04 5.75
C LEU A 356 -27.97 2.56 4.94
N GLU A 357 -28.28 1.98 3.77
CA GLU A 357 -29.22 2.58 2.82
C GLU A 357 -30.64 2.78 3.41
N ASP A 358 -31.04 1.95 4.38
CA ASP A 358 -32.34 2.06 5.03
C ASP A 358 -32.38 2.96 6.28
N ILE A 359 -31.24 3.48 6.74
CA ILE A 359 -31.15 4.17 8.02
C ILE A 359 -31.23 5.69 7.81
N LYS A 360 -32.42 6.26 8.02
CA LYS A 360 -32.68 7.71 7.88
C LYS A 360 -32.07 8.61 8.97
N MET A 361 -31.51 8.05 10.04
CA MET A 361 -30.97 8.78 11.19
C MET A 361 -29.53 8.36 11.43
N THR A 362 -28.68 9.20 12.05
CA THR A 362 -27.29 8.82 12.41
C THR A 362 -27.33 7.63 13.35
N PRO A 363 -27.13 6.40 12.88
CA PRO A 363 -27.42 5.28 13.73
C PRO A 363 -26.28 5.08 14.72
N ARG A 364 -26.65 4.75 15.94
CA ARG A 364 -25.74 4.46 17.05
C ARG A 364 -25.76 2.97 17.32
N PHE A 365 -24.59 2.33 17.26
CA PHE A 365 -24.47 0.90 17.50
C PHE A 365 -23.46 0.63 18.62
N HIS A 366 -23.84 -0.17 19.62
CA HIS A 366 -22.89 -0.64 20.63
C HIS A 366 -21.74 -1.42 19.98
N VAL A 367 -20.52 -1.15 20.46
CA VAL A 367 -19.30 -1.87 20.10
C VAL A 367 -18.60 -2.36 21.36
N GLY A 368 -17.59 -3.21 21.20
CA GLY A 368 -16.98 -3.95 22.30
C GLY A 368 -15.99 -3.14 23.15
N ILE A 369 -15.98 -1.81 23.09
CA ILE A 369 -15.04 -1.03 23.90
C ILE A 369 -15.64 -0.72 25.28
N ILE A 370 -14.83 -0.90 26.32
CA ILE A 370 -15.21 -0.68 27.72
C ILE A 370 -14.07 0.00 28.48
N LYS A 371 -14.41 0.91 29.38
CA LYS A 371 -13.50 1.56 30.31
C LYS A 371 -13.48 0.75 31.61
N LYS A 372 -12.35 0.10 31.90
CA LYS A 372 -12.08 -0.62 33.15
C LYS A 372 -10.83 -0.01 33.81
N ASP A 373 -10.88 0.27 35.11
CA ASP A 373 -9.75 0.81 35.88
C ASP A 373 -9.08 2.02 35.18
N ASP A 374 -9.89 2.99 34.76
CA ASP A 374 -9.47 4.17 33.99
C ASP A 374 -8.83 3.92 32.61
N THR A 375 -8.85 2.68 32.13
CA THR A 375 -8.26 2.29 30.83
C THR A 375 -9.34 1.78 29.87
N TRP A 376 -9.34 2.30 28.65
CA TRP A 376 -10.19 1.78 27.57
C TRP A 376 -9.61 0.49 27.01
N THR A 377 -10.41 -0.57 27.00
CA THR A 377 -10.05 -1.90 26.52
C THR A 377 -11.15 -2.45 25.62
N TRP A 378 -10.77 -3.27 24.64
CA TRP A 378 -11.74 -4.01 23.82
C TRP A 378 -12.11 -5.32 24.52
N ARG A 379 -13.37 -5.72 24.47
CA ARG A 379 -13.87 -7.02 24.95
C ARG A 379 -13.26 -8.19 24.18
N LEU A 380 -12.87 -7.96 22.93
CA LEU A 380 -12.11 -8.87 22.07
C LEU A 380 -10.74 -8.27 21.73
N PRO A 381 -9.81 -8.19 22.69
CA PRO A 381 -8.53 -7.51 22.52
C PRO A 381 -7.62 -8.19 21.49
N GLN A 382 -7.80 -9.49 21.25
CA GLN A 382 -7.07 -10.26 20.24
C GLN A 382 -7.36 -9.82 18.80
N LEU A 383 -8.48 -9.12 18.56
CA LEU A 383 -8.85 -8.61 17.24
C LEU A 383 -8.27 -7.22 16.95
N LYS A 384 -7.49 -6.65 17.89
CA LYS A 384 -6.82 -5.36 17.68
C LYS A 384 -5.60 -5.58 16.78
N ILE A 385 -5.65 -5.07 15.55
CA ILE A 385 -4.64 -5.32 14.50
C ILE A 385 -3.37 -4.50 14.74
N ASP A 386 -3.50 -3.33 15.35
CA ASP A 386 -2.38 -2.43 15.60
C ASP A 386 -2.58 -1.59 16.87
N GLN A 387 -1.69 -0.63 17.10
CA GLN A 387 -1.81 0.34 18.19
C GLN A 387 -2.51 1.63 17.75
N SER A 388 -3.28 1.60 16.66
CA SER A 388 -4.01 2.78 16.20
C SER A 388 -4.92 3.31 17.31
N PRO A 389 -4.99 4.66 17.47
CA PRO A 389 -5.84 5.26 18.47
C PRO A 389 -7.31 4.97 18.14
N ILE A 390 -8.11 4.76 19.18
CA ILE A 390 -9.56 4.61 19.04
C ILE A 390 -10.12 5.90 18.40
N PRO A 391 -10.97 5.82 17.37
CA PRO A 391 -11.42 6.99 16.63
C PRO A 391 -12.52 7.74 17.38
N TRP A 392 -12.17 8.37 18.50
CA TRP A 392 -13.09 9.09 19.37
C TRP A 392 -13.72 10.31 18.68
N SER A 393 -14.99 10.58 18.98
CA SER A 393 -15.66 11.84 18.64
C SER A 393 -14.98 13.02 19.33
N LEU A 394 -14.88 14.17 18.66
CA LEU A 394 -14.07 15.32 19.08
C LEU A 394 -14.41 15.86 20.47
N ASN A 395 -15.63 15.62 20.98
CA ASN A 395 -16.13 16.17 22.23
C ASN A 395 -16.04 15.22 23.44
N THR A 396 -15.48 14.02 23.27
CA THR A 396 -15.58 12.95 24.29
C THR A 396 -14.52 12.98 25.40
N ARG A 397 -13.67 14.03 25.46
CA ARG A 397 -12.52 14.10 26.39
C ARG A 397 -12.85 14.37 27.87
N LYS A 398 -14.11 14.36 28.32
CA LYS A 398 -14.48 14.69 29.72
C LYS A 398 -15.55 13.78 30.32
N VAL A 399 -15.38 12.47 30.22
CA VAL A 399 -16.35 11.53 30.79
C VAL A 399 -15.88 11.02 32.14
N ALA A 400 -16.75 11.17 33.14
CA ALA A 400 -16.54 10.88 34.56
C ALA A 400 -16.09 9.44 34.87
N ASP A 401 -15.61 9.22 36.11
CA ASP A 401 -14.97 8.00 36.67
C ASP A 401 -15.86 6.74 36.77
N THR A 402 -16.98 6.70 36.07
CA THR A 402 -17.89 5.53 36.06
C THR A 402 -17.49 4.53 34.97
N GLU A 403 -17.95 3.28 35.10
CA GLU A 403 -17.78 2.27 34.03
C GLU A 403 -18.51 2.75 32.76
N LYS A 404 -17.74 2.97 31.69
CA LYS A 404 -18.26 3.44 30.41
C LYS A 404 -18.06 2.37 29.35
N CYS A 405 -18.99 2.28 28.44
CA CYS A 405 -18.90 1.48 27.23
C CYS A 405 -18.87 2.42 26.03
N GLY A 406 -18.51 1.93 24.84
CA GLY A 406 -18.56 2.74 23.63
C GLY A 406 -19.62 2.27 22.65
N TYR A 407 -20.18 3.23 21.93
CA TYR A 407 -20.94 3.01 20.72
C TYR A 407 -20.24 3.71 19.56
N VAL A 408 -20.56 3.27 18.36
CA VAL A 408 -20.17 3.95 17.12
C VAL A 408 -21.35 4.75 16.61
N GLN A 409 -21.12 6.02 16.33
CA GLN A 409 -22.06 6.84 15.57
C GLN A 409 -21.68 6.79 14.10
N LEU A 410 -22.55 6.22 13.27
CA LEU A 410 -22.37 6.23 11.82
C LEU A 410 -22.95 7.56 11.27
N PRO A 411 -22.28 8.23 10.34
CA PRO A 411 -22.82 9.43 9.69
C PRO A 411 -24.09 9.08 8.92
N SER A 412 -25.14 9.90 9.06
CA SER A 412 -26.34 9.81 8.22
C SER A 412 -26.25 10.66 6.96
N ASP A 413 -25.24 11.52 6.87
CA ASP A 413 -25.16 12.56 5.87
C ASP A 413 -23.82 12.47 5.12
N PRO A 414 -23.82 12.50 3.77
CA PRO A 414 -22.60 12.69 2.97
C PRO A 414 -21.79 13.95 3.34
N LEU A 415 -22.33 14.86 4.15
CA LEU A 415 -21.66 16.08 4.66
C LEU A 415 -20.42 15.86 5.57
N GLY A 416 -19.87 14.63 5.67
CA GLY A 416 -18.47 14.44 6.05
C GLY A 416 -18.19 14.22 7.54
N PHE A 417 -19.20 13.89 8.35
CA PHE A 417 -18.93 13.34 9.67
C PHE A 417 -18.25 11.97 9.51
N ARG A 418 -17.05 11.83 10.07
CA ARG A 418 -16.37 10.52 10.10
C ARG A 418 -17.04 9.64 11.14
N PRO A 419 -17.16 8.32 10.90
CA PRO A 419 -17.61 7.41 11.93
C PRO A 419 -16.67 7.55 13.13
N CYS A 420 -17.24 7.61 14.32
CA CYS A 420 -16.47 7.79 15.53
C CYS A 420 -17.09 7.01 16.68
N VAL A 421 -16.23 6.66 17.64
CA VAL A 421 -16.63 6.03 18.89
C VAL A 421 -16.99 7.13 19.89
N GLU A 422 -18.09 6.94 20.60
CA GLU A 422 -18.52 7.79 21.70
C GLU A 422 -18.74 6.95 22.96
N PRO A 423 -18.32 7.44 24.13
CA PRO A 423 -18.55 6.79 25.42
C PRO A 423 -19.99 6.99 25.90
N VAL A 424 -20.56 5.97 26.54
CA VAL A 424 -21.87 5.94 27.19
C VAL A 424 -21.76 5.15 28.49
N ASP A 425 -22.67 5.36 29.45
CA ASP A 425 -22.80 4.45 30.60
C ASP A 425 -23.17 3.05 30.10
N CYS A 426 -22.45 2.01 30.57
CA CYS A 426 -22.65 0.65 30.05
C CYS A 426 -24.08 0.13 30.23
N ASP A 427 -24.73 0.57 31.32
CA ASP A 427 -26.10 0.21 31.71
C ASP A 427 -27.13 1.28 31.32
N ASP A 428 -26.72 2.34 30.62
CA ASP A 428 -27.65 3.33 30.11
C ASP A 428 -28.19 2.87 28.74
N PRO A 429 -29.49 2.56 28.63
CA PRO A 429 -30.16 2.36 27.36
C PRO A 429 -30.31 3.72 26.66
N MET A 430 -29.19 4.37 26.30
CA MET A 430 -29.24 5.51 25.41
C MET A 430 -29.86 5.09 24.08
N TYR A 431 -30.29 6.09 23.29
CA TYR A 431 -30.89 5.92 21.98
C TYR A 431 -29.99 5.14 20.99
N MET A 432 -29.92 3.83 21.13
CA MET A 432 -29.17 2.92 20.27
C MET A 432 -30.09 2.36 19.20
N ASN A 433 -29.54 2.21 18.00
CA ASN A 433 -30.19 1.55 16.88
C ASN A 433 -29.86 0.05 16.83
N GLY A 434 -28.91 -0.38 17.64
CA GLY A 434 -28.56 -1.77 17.81
C GLY A 434 -27.12 -1.95 18.28
N TYR A 435 -26.48 -3.01 17.80
CA TYR A 435 -25.12 -3.38 18.16
C TYR A 435 -24.44 -4.14 17.02
N ILE A 436 -23.12 -4.27 17.05
CA ILE A 436 -22.37 -5.01 16.02
C ILE A 436 -21.65 -6.18 16.69
N CYS A 437 -21.93 -7.39 16.23
CA CYS A 437 -21.32 -8.62 16.73
C CYS A 437 -20.16 -9.06 15.83
N HIS A 438 -19.13 -9.62 16.46
CA HIS A 438 -18.10 -10.39 15.82
C HIS A 438 -18.42 -11.89 15.90
N PHE A 439 -18.07 -12.61 14.83
CA PHE A 439 -18.19 -14.05 14.67
C PHE A 439 -16.81 -14.57 14.28
N PRO A 440 -16.25 -15.53 15.03
CA PRO A 440 -14.99 -16.14 14.67
C PRO A 440 -15.14 -16.85 13.32
N LYS A 441 -14.04 -16.94 12.58
CA LYS A 441 -13.99 -17.74 11.35
C LYS A 441 -14.36 -19.19 11.68
N ILE A 442 -15.04 -19.87 10.76
CA ILE A 442 -15.13 -21.34 10.83
C ILE A 442 -13.70 -21.84 10.67
N ALA A 443 -13.13 -22.43 11.72
CA ALA A 443 -11.85 -23.12 11.59
C ALA A 443 -12.02 -24.17 10.50
N ASP A 444 -11.21 -24.10 9.45
CA ASP A 444 -11.12 -25.17 8.47
C ASP A 444 -10.86 -26.48 9.23
N SER A 445 -11.56 -27.54 8.80
CA SER A 445 -11.57 -28.89 9.39
C SER A 445 -10.20 -29.28 9.97
N PRO A 446 -10.14 -29.94 11.15
CA PRO A 446 -8.89 -30.26 11.87
C PRO A 446 -7.89 -31.18 11.15
N ASP A 447 -8.10 -31.49 9.86
CA ASP A 447 -7.24 -32.35 9.04
C ASP A 447 -6.35 -31.57 8.06
N GLN A 448 -6.37 -30.24 8.05
CA GLN A 448 -5.33 -29.48 7.34
C GLN A 448 -4.11 -29.27 8.25
N PRO A 449 -2.90 -29.69 7.82
CA PRO A 449 -1.70 -29.38 8.56
C PRO A 449 -1.58 -27.86 8.65
N THR A 450 -1.57 -27.36 9.87
CA THR A 450 -1.26 -25.97 10.21
C THR A 450 0.00 -25.58 9.45
N ALA A 451 -0.16 -24.85 8.35
CA ALA A 451 0.91 -24.06 7.79
C ALA A 451 1.20 -23.01 8.84
N THR A 452 2.28 -23.22 9.59
CA THR A 452 2.88 -22.21 10.42
C THR A 452 3.30 -21.09 9.48
N THR A 453 2.41 -20.15 9.20
CA THR A 453 2.75 -18.86 8.63
C THR A 453 3.55 -18.17 9.72
N THR A 454 4.85 -18.42 9.71
CA THR A 454 5.81 -17.51 10.30
C THR A 454 5.58 -16.19 9.57
N GLU A 455 4.78 -15.31 10.17
CA GLU A 455 4.79 -13.88 9.84
C GLU A 455 6.25 -13.48 9.92
N MET A 456 6.91 -13.39 8.77
CA MET A 456 8.13 -12.61 8.65
C MET A 456 7.68 -11.18 8.86
N SER A 457 7.72 -10.76 10.12
CA SER A 457 7.62 -9.37 10.49
C SER A 457 8.70 -8.63 9.69
N VAL A 458 8.30 -7.95 8.61
CA VAL A 458 9.06 -6.80 8.13
C VAL A 458 9.30 -5.96 9.40
N PRO A 459 10.55 -5.63 9.77
CA PRO A 459 10.78 -4.85 10.97
C PRO A 459 9.92 -3.60 10.81
N LYS A 460 8.85 -3.47 11.62
CA LYS A 460 8.07 -2.24 11.66
C LYS A 460 9.09 -1.18 12.06
N GLN A 461 9.55 -0.39 11.09
CA GLN A 461 10.42 0.74 11.37
C GLN A 461 9.62 1.66 12.27
N SER A 462 9.91 1.57 13.56
CA SER A 462 9.23 2.28 14.61
C SER A 462 10.02 3.53 14.93
N CYS A 463 9.33 4.63 15.13
CA CYS A 463 9.96 5.83 15.65
C CYS A 463 10.33 5.65 17.12
N LYS A 464 11.47 6.20 17.53
CA LYS A 464 11.90 6.19 18.92
C LYS A 464 10.94 6.93 19.85
N ASP A 465 10.30 8.00 19.36
CA ASP A 465 9.23 8.71 20.06
C ASP A 465 7.88 8.07 19.71
N ALA A 466 7.12 7.69 20.73
CA ALA A 466 5.85 6.97 20.57
C ALA A 466 4.75 7.78 19.86
N ASP A 467 4.85 9.10 19.86
CA ASP A 467 3.91 9.99 19.15
C ASP A 467 4.44 10.42 17.78
N ALA A 468 5.69 10.08 17.45
CA ALA A 468 6.23 10.30 16.12
C ALA A 468 5.71 9.23 15.15
N ARG A 469 5.32 9.66 13.96
CA ARG A 469 4.84 8.80 12.88
C ARG A 469 5.95 8.57 11.88
N PHE A 470 6.17 7.30 11.55
CA PHE A 470 6.99 6.92 10.42
C PHE A 470 6.20 7.15 9.14
N ILE A 471 6.81 7.78 8.13
CA ILE A 471 6.14 8.09 6.87
C ILE A 471 6.76 7.22 5.76
N PRO A 472 6.05 6.19 5.29
CA PRO A 472 6.48 5.39 4.15
C PRO A 472 6.76 6.28 2.94
N GLY A 473 7.94 6.12 2.32
CA GLY A 473 8.39 6.93 1.17
C GLY A 473 9.35 8.07 1.51
N VAL A 474 9.25 8.68 2.70
CA VAL A 474 10.28 9.62 3.21
C VAL A 474 11.32 8.88 4.07
N GLN A 475 10.95 7.69 4.58
CA GLN A 475 11.79 6.86 5.46
C GLN A 475 12.30 7.63 6.69
N ARG A 476 11.45 8.42 7.34
CA ARG A 476 11.82 9.23 8.52
C ARG A 476 10.65 9.36 9.49
N CYS A 477 10.95 9.82 10.70
CA CYS A 477 10.01 9.95 11.80
C CYS A 477 9.67 11.40 12.08
N TYR A 478 8.38 11.72 12.18
CA TYR A 478 7.91 13.09 12.36
C TYR A 478 6.81 13.19 13.42
N LYS A 479 6.85 14.26 14.20
CA LYS A 479 5.84 14.54 15.24
C LYS A 479 5.31 15.95 15.04
N MET A 480 3.99 16.11 15.00
CA MET A 480 3.38 17.44 15.11
C MET A 480 3.28 17.83 16.57
N VAL A 481 3.72 19.04 16.89
CA VAL A 481 3.65 19.59 18.24
C VAL A 481 2.75 20.81 18.22
N PHE A 482 1.63 20.71 18.93
CA PHE A 482 0.63 21.76 19.01
C PHE A 482 1.04 22.80 20.05
N THR A 483 0.92 24.08 19.70
CA THR A 483 1.19 25.20 20.60
C THR A 483 -0.14 25.73 21.13
N LYS A 484 -0.38 25.60 22.44
CA LYS A 484 -1.59 26.12 23.11
C LYS A 484 -1.23 27.20 24.09
N ASP A 485 -2.02 28.28 24.12
CA ASP A 485 -1.83 29.34 25.10
C ASP A 485 -2.06 28.78 26.51
N LYS A 486 -1.17 29.15 27.45
CA LYS A 486 -1.18 28.62 28.82
C LYS A 486 -2.37 29.12 29.63
N THR A 487 -2.91 30.29 29.27
CA THR A 487 -4.06 30.91 29.93
C THR A 487 -5.37 30.57 29.26
N ASP A 488 -5.36 30.38 27.93
CA ASP A 488 -6.51 29.92 27.16
C ASP A 488 -6.13 28.81 26.17
N PRO A 489 -6.31 27.52 26.52
CA PRO A 489 -5.96 26.41 25.65
C PRO A 489 -6.84 26.32 24.38
N THR A 490 -7.86 27.16 24.23
CA THR A 490 -8.62 27.28 22.97
C THR A 490 -7.84 28.07 21.92
N ILE A 491 -6.92 28.95 22.33
CA ILE A 491 -6.11 29.79 21.46
C ILE A 491 -4.74 29.14 21.22
N ASN A 492 -4.19 29.29 20.01
CA ASN A 492 -2.84 28.84 19.73
C ASN A 492 -1.82 29.77 20.40
N ALA A 493 -0.80 29.22 21.06
CA ALA A 493 0.28 30.03 21.61
C ALA A 493 1.11 30.66 20.49
N PHE A 494 1.56 31.88 20.74
CA PHE A 494 2.52 32.56 19.89
C PHE A 494 3.90 31.93 20.09
N THR A 495 4.39 31.20 19.09
CA THR A 495 5.69 30.54 19.13
C THR A 495 6.55 31.04 17.97
N SER A 496 7.77 31.48 18.27
CA SER A 496 8.75 31.85 17.23
C SER A 496 9.35 30.60 16.58
N HIS A 497 9.96 30.75 15.40
CA HIS A 497 10.63 29.64 14.74
C HIS A 497 11.80 29.08 15.57
N GLU A 498 12.58 29.97 16.19
CA GLU A 498 13.70 29.59 17.05
C GLU A 498 13.24 28.81 18.30
N GLU A 499 12.12 29.23 18.91
CA GLU A 499 11.51 28.51 20.02
C GLU A 499 10.99 27.14 19.59
N ALA A 500 10.34 27.06 18.43
CA ALA A 500 9.88 25.79 17.85
C ALA A 500 11.04 24.81 17.61
N ALA A 501 12.15 25.29 17.03
CA ALA A 501 13.36 24.50 16.82
C ALA A 501 13.97 24.02 18.15
N GLY A 502 14.12 24.92 19.13
CA GLY A 502 14.61 24.57 20.46
C GLY A 502 13.73 23.53 21.16
N ASN A 503 12.41 23.65 21.00
CA ASN A 503 11.46 22.70 21.56
C ASN A 503 11.51 21.34 20.86
N CYS A 504 11.75 21.27 19.54
CA CYS A 504 11.97 19.99 18.87
C CYS A 504 13.18 19.24 19.47
N THR A 505 14.27 19.97 19.73
CA THR A 505 15.45 19.39 20.37
C THR A 505 15.17 18.95 21.81
N SER A 506 14.39 19.72 22.57
CA SER A 506 14.09 19.39 23.97
C SER A 506 13.21 18.14 24.14
N ILE A 507 12.42 17.80 23.13
CA ILE A 507 11.61 16.56 23.09
C ILE A 507 12.33 15.38 22.41
N GLY A 508 13.62 15.51 22.08
CA GLY A 508 14.43 14.44 21.50
C GLY A 508 14.44 14.36 19.98
N GLY A 509 13.82 15.32 19.28
CA GLY A 509 14.04 15.55 17.85
C GLY A 509 15.42 16.16 17.59
N ASN A 510 15.85 16.19 16.33
CA ASN A 510 17.10 16.85 15.91
C ASN A 510 16.87 18.15 15.13
N GLY A 511 15.63 18.54 14.89
CA GLY A 511 15.28 19.80 14.24
C GLY A 511 13.83 19.85 13.77
N LEU A 512 13.48 20.94 13.12
CA LEU A 512 12.20 21.09 12.44
C LEU A 512 12.20 20.31 11.10
N MET A 513 11.01 19.93 10.66
CA MET A 513 10.78 19.13 9.45
C MET A 513 11.43 19.75 8.20
N THR A 514 12.13 18.91 7.43
CA THR A 514 12.57 19.21 6.06
C THR A 514 11.53 18.69 5.07
N VAL A 515 11.05 19.55 4.16
CA VAL A 515 10.21 19.14 3.03
C VAL A 515 11.08 19.06 1.79
N ALA A 516 11.68 17.89 1.58
CA ALA A 516 12.63 17.71 0.50
C ALA A 516 12.02 17.89 -0.90
N THR A 517 10.77 17.46 -1.12
CA THR A 517 10.15 17.39 -2.44
C THR A 517 8.64 17.69 -2.37
N ASN A 518 8.02 17.96 -3.52
CA ASN A 518 6.55 18.00 -3.63
C ASN A 518 5.91 16.67 -3.19
N ASP A 519 6.56 15.54 -3.48
CA ASP A 519 6.05 14.22 -3.16
C ASP A 519 6.13 13.94 -1.65
N SER A 520 7.21 14.38 -0.99
CA SER A 520 7.30 14.27 0.46
C SER A 520 6.19 15.09 1.13
N MET A 521 5.84 16.28 0.59
CA MET A 521 4.67 17.03 1.05
C MET A 521 3.37 16.21 0.94
N LYS A 522 3.11 15.55 -0.20
CA LYS A 522 1.93 14.68 -0.36
C LYS A 522 1.92 13.53 0.64
N LEU A 523 3.07 12.90 0.86
CA LEU A 523 3.22 11.83 1.86
C LEU A 523 2.98 12.35 3.29
N PHE A 524 3.46 13.55 3.62
CA PHE A 524 3.17 14.21 4.90
C PHE A 524 1.67 14.40 5.11
N LYS A 525 0.93 14.82 4.08
CA LYS A 525 -0.54 14.96 4.20
C LYS A 525 -1.20 13.64 4.54
N THR A 526 -0.79 12.57 3.86
CA THR A 526 -1.40 11.26 4.00
C THR A 526 -1.03 10.59 5.34
N GLY A 527 0.23 10.74 5.76
CA GLY A 527 0.75 10.08 6.96
C GLY A 527 0.50 10.82 8.28
N ILE A 528 0.46 12.15 8.24
CA ILE A 528 0.38 12.98 9.45
C ILE A 528 -1.04 13.55 9.70
N LEU A 529 -1.80 13.90 8.66
CA LEU A 529 -2.98 14.75 8.82
C LEU A 529 -4.29 13.98 8.73
N GLU A 530 -4.82 13.58 9.88
CA GLU A 530 -6.23 13.15 9.92
C GLU A 530 -7.21 14.32 9.93
N LYS A 531 -6.80 15.53 10.32
CA LYS A 531 -7.67 16.70 10.51
C LYS A 531 -6.87 18.00 10.34
N TRP A 532 -7.56 19.05 9.86
CA TRP A 532 -7.27 20.51 10.00
C TRP A 532 -6.58 21.25 8.83
N HIS A 533 -7.14 22.44 8.53
CA HIS A 533 -6.57 23.54 7.73
C HIS A 533 -5.75 24.43 8.65
N ASP A 534 -4.46 24.16 8.80
CA ASP A 534 -3.66 24.88 9.79
C ASP A 534 -2.26 25.19 9.26
N PHE A 535 -1.62 26.16 9.89
CA PHE A 535 -0.27 26.60 9.57
C PHE A 535 0.73 26.08 10.60
N TRP A 536 1.90 25.64 10.12
CA TRP A 536 2.90 24.93 10.92
C TRP A 536 4.31 25.38 10.60
N TRP A 537 5.14 25.65 11.62
CA TRP A 537 6.56 25.90 11.38
C TRP A 537 7.27 24.66 10.85
N VAL A 538 8.17 24.88 9.89
CA VAL A 538 9.06 23.87 9.30
C VAL A 538 10.50 24.37 9.31
N GLY A 539 11.45 23.48 9.03
CA GLY A 539 12.87 23.76 9.13
C GLY A 539 13.45 24.60 8.00
N LEU A 540 12.67 25.44 7.32
CA LEU A 540 13.20 26.30 6.25
C LEU A 540 13.65 27.64 6.82
N ILE A 541 14.90 28.02 6.54
CA ILE A 541 15.52 29.28 6.97
C ILE A 541 16.23 29.97 5.82
N LYS A 542 16.40 31.29 5.89
CA LYS A 542 17.15 32.08 4.92
C LYS A 542 18.52 32.45 5.49
N LYS A 543 19.59 31.98 4.87
CA LYS A 543 20.97 32.26 5.23
C LYS A 543 21.71 32.87 4.04
N ASP A 544 22.37 34.00 4.26
CA ASP A 544 23.17 34.70 3.22
C ASP A 544 22.38 34.92 1.91
N SER A 545 21.11 35.29 2.03
CA SER A 545 20.13 35.46 0.92
C SER A 545 19.60 34.18 0.27
N ASN A 546 20.12 33.00 0.63
CA ASN A 546 19.67 31.71 0.11
C ASN A 546 18.76 31.00 1.11
N TRP A 547 17.72 30.33 0.60
CA TRP A 547 16.85 29.48 1.42
C TRP A 547 17.47 28.10 1.57
N THR A 548 17.56 27.64 2.82
CA THR A 548 18.18 26.37 3.18
C THR A 548 17.36 25.68 4.25
N TRP A 549 17.28 24.35 4.18
CA TRP A 549 16.70 23.55 5.25
C TRP A 549 17.67 23.45 6.44
N MET A 550 17.15 23.45 7.66
CA MET A 550 17.90 23.28 8.90
C MET A 550 18.58 21.92 9.00
N LEU A 551 17.98 20.91 8.36
CA LEU A 551 18.52 19.56 8.21
C LEU A 551 18.76 19.31 6.71
N PRO A 552 19.80 19.92 6.11
CA PRO A 552 20.06 19.84 4.67
C PRO A 552 20.42 18.42 4.22
N GLU A 553 20.93 17.57 5.12
CA GLU A 553 21.20 16.16 4.87
C GLU A 553 19.95 15.32 4.59
N LEU A 554 18.76 15.85 4.91
CA LEU A 554 17.48 15.20 4.62
C LEU A 554 16.91 15.58 3.25
N VAL A 555 17.58 16.46 2.51
CA VAL A 555 17.19 16.83 1.15
C VAL A 555 17.71 15.76 0.18
N THR A 556 16.82 14.97 -0.39
CA THR A 556 17.16 13.78 -1.19
C THR A 556 17.37 14.06 -2.67
N ASP A 557 16.98 15.23 -3.17
CA ASP A 557 17.14 15.63 -4.56
C ASP A 557 17.28 17.15 -4.73
N ASN A 558 17.36 17.62 -5.97
CA ASN A 558 17.45 19.05 -6.30
C ASN A 558 16.08 19.69 -6.60
N THR A 559 14.99 19.13 -6.08
CA THR A 559 13.65 19.67 -6.30
C THR A 559 13.54 21.06 -5.67
N PRO A 560 13.02 22.07 -6.40
CA PRO A 560 12.81 23.40 -5.83
C PRO A 560 11.89 23.35 -4.61
N ILE A 561 12.12 24.26 -3.65
CA ILE A 561 11.22 24.43 -2.50
C ILE A 561 9.79 24.66 -3.02
N PRO A 562 8.79 23.93 -2.50
CA PRO A 562 7.42 23.99 -3.00
C PRO A 562 6.70 25.24 -2.47
N TRP A 563 7.08 26.41 -2.97
CA TRP A 563 6.56 27.71 -2.56
C TRP A 563 5.09 27.90 -2.91
N ALA A 564 4.40 28.72 -2.10
CA ALA A 564 3.01 29.05 -2.37
C ALA A 564 2.84 29.79 -3.69
N ARG A 565 1.79 29.46 -4.45
CA ARG A 565 1.41 30.20 -5.65
C ARG A 565 1.17 31.66 -5.23
N ASP A 566 1.81 32.57 -5.95
CA ASP A 566 1.76 34.02 -5.71
C ASP A 566 2.39 34.46 -4.38
N GLN A 567 3.31 33.66 -3.83
CA GLN A 567 4.01 34.00 -2.62
C GLN A 567 4.80 35.32 -2.76
N LYS A 568 4.61 36.20 -1.79
CA LYS A 568 5.38 37.45 -1.66
C LYS A 568 6.52 37.27 -0.67
N PHE A 569 7.73 37.61 -1.08
CA PHE A 569 8.89 37.68 -0.20
C PHE A 569 9.04 39.11 0.30
N ASN A 570 8.68 39.35 1.56
CA ASN A 570 8.85 40.66 2.18
C ASN A 570 10.28 40.83 2.70
N GLU A 571 10.70 42.08 2.87
CA GLU A 571 11.94 42.40 3.55
C GLU A 571 11.83 41.95 5.02
N GLY A 572 12.76 41.10 5.46
CA GLY A 572 12.74 40.50 6.80
C GLY A 572 12.14 39.10 6.89
N ASP A 573 11.63 38.54 5.78
CA ASP A 573 11.24 37.13 5.74
C ASP A 573 12.49 36.23 5.66
N ASP A 574 12.70 35.43 6.71
CA ASP A 574 13.89 34.62 6.95
C ASP A 574 13.61 33.19 7.46
N CYS A 575 12.34 32.81 7.61
CA CYS A 575 11.87 31.47 7.99
C CYS A 575 10.71 31.00 7.10
N GLY A 576 10.41 29.70 7.10
CA GLY A 576 9.27 29.13 6.36
C GLY A 576 8.27 28.40 7.26
N TYR A 577 6.98 28.53 6.94
CA TYR A 577 5.91 27.68 7.47
C TYR A 577 5.18 26.98 6.32
N VAL A 578 4.46 25.90 6.62
CA VAL A 578 3.59 25.22 5.66
C VAL A 578 2.14 25.43 6.05
N GLN A 579 1.30 25.65 5.05
CA GLN A 579 -0.14 25.47 5.19
C GLN A 579 -0.45 24.04 4.76
N LEU A 580 -1.14 23.31 5.62
CA LEU A 580 -1.56 21.95 5.30
C LEU A 580 -3.09 21.91 5.25
N VAL A 581 -3.63 21.60 4.08
CA VAL A 581 -5.05 21.45 3.78
C VAL A 581 -5.32 20.06 3.18
N PRO A 582 -6.52 19.48 3.37
CA PRO A 582 -6.92 18.31 2.63
C PRO A 582 -7.01 18.61 1.13
N ASP A 583 -6.55 17.68 0.28
CA ASP A 583 -6.48 17.85 -1.18
C ASP A 583 -7.81 18.26 -1.84
N ARG A 584 -8.96 18.02 -1.18
CA ARG A 584 -10.29 18.38 -1.69
C ARG A 584 -10.52 19.88 -1.89
N MET A 585 -9.69 20.76 -1.34
CA MET A 585 -9.88 22.22 -1.49
C MET A 585 -9.15 22.85 -2.68
N GLN A 586 -8.37 22.09 -3.47
CA GLN A 586 -7.53 22.63 -4.57
C GLN A 586 -6.58 23.78 -4.19
N ILE A 587 -6.47 24.11 -2.90
CA ILE A 587 -5.45 25.02 -2.39
C ILE A 587 -4.17 24.19 -2.35
N LYS A 588 -3.18 24.58 -3.15
CA LYS A 588 -1.90 23.88 -3.16
C LYS A 588 -1.21 24.11 -1.81
N ASP A 589 -0.87 23.01 -1.16
CA ASP A 589 -0.16 23.00 0.12
C ASP A 589 1.30 23.30 -0.13
N GLU A 590 1.68 24.48 0.30
CA GLU A 590 2.91 25.09 -0.16
C GLU A 590 3.57 25.87 0.98
N VAL A 591 4.89 25.94 0.92
CA VAL A 591 5.72 26.65 1.88
C VAL A 591 5.53 28.15 1.69
N GLN A 592 5.42 28.88 2.79
CA GLN A 592 5.30 30.34 2.81
C GLN A 592 6.45 30.92 3.68
N PRO A 593 7.20 31.91 3.17
CA PRO A 593 8.20 32.67 3.88
C PRO A 593 7.54 33.60 4.90
N PHE A 594 8.23 33.80 6.02
CA PHE A 594 7.82 34.69 7.10
C PHE A 594 9.03 35.10 7.95
N SER A 595 8.89 36.14 8.76
CA SER A 595 9.93 36.52 9.71
C SER A 595 10.01 35.55 10.89
N CYS A 596 11.20 34.98 11.15
CA CYS A 596 11.53 34.17 12.32
C CYS A 596 11.27 34.91 13.63
N LYS A 597 11.44 36.25 13.60
CA LYS A 597 11.41 37.14 14.77
C LYS A 597 10.00 37.50 15.22
N VAL A 598 8.99 37.25 14.39
CA VAL A 598 7.60 37.62 14.67
C VAL A 598 6.85 36.37 15.11
N PRO A 599 6.51 36.22 16.41
CA PRO A 599 5.66 35.14 16.85
C PRO A 599 4.34 35.18 16.10
N ARG A 600 3.85 34.01 15.68
CA ARG A 600 2.57 33.84 14.98
C ARG A 600 1.69 32.89 15.79
N PRO A 601 0.36 33.05 15.74
CA PRO A 601 -0.58 32.08 16.29
C PRO A 601 -0.72 30.88 15.34
N LEU A 602 0.41 30.29 14.93
CA LEU A 602 0.41 29.04 14.17
C LEU A 602 -0.14 27.91 15.05
N LYS A 603 -0.66 26.85 14.45
CA LYS A 603 -1.19 25.71 15.21
C LYS A 603 -0.09 24.98 15.99
N GLY A 604 1.12 25.06 15.48
CA GLY A 604 2.28 24.43 16.08
C GLY A 604 3.48 24.37 15.14
N TYR A 605 4.26 23.33 15.31
CA TYR A 605 5.46 23.05 14.53
C TYR A 605 5.65 21.55 14.32
N ILE A 606 6.44 21.16 13.32
CA ILE A 606 6.65 19.75 12.98
C ILE A 606 8.12 19.41 13.21
N CYS A 607 8.37 18.43 14.08
CA CYS A 607 9.70 17.99 14.47
C CYS A 607 10.11 16.73 13.71
N HIS A 608 11.37 16.65 13.32
CA HIS A 608 11.99 15.44 12.81
C HIS A 608 12.72 14.68 13.93
N PHE A 609 12.61 13.36 13.91
CA PHE A 609 13.25 12.44 14.83
C PHE A 609 14.14 11.48 14.05
N VAL A 610 15.36 11.27 14.57
CA VAL A 610 16.24 10.22 14.07
C VAL A 610 15.60 8.87 14.39
N GLN A 611 15.62 7.96 13.41
CA GLN A 611 15.11 6.59 13.56
C GLN A 611 15.76 5.86 14.72
#